data_AF-A0A2E0RWL2-F1
#
_entry.id   AF-A0A2E0RWL2-F1
#
_cell.length_a   1.000
_cell.length_b   1.000
_cell.length_c   1.000
_cell.angle_alpha   90.00
_cell.angle_beta   90.00
_cell.angle_gamma   90.00
#
_symmetry.space_group_name_H-M   'P 1'
#
loop_
_entity.id
_entity.type
_entity.pdbx_description
1 polymer ?
#
loop_
_entity_poly.entity_id
_entity_poly.type
_entity_poly.pdbx_seq_one_letter_code
_entity_poly.pdbx_strand_id
1 'polypeptide(L)'
;MIRATRATDLPESIPELSAALDACAGVAVNIEIKNDRGEPDFDVTDWVVDRAAVEIVRRGAPARWLMSSFRPATVDRWRRVVPAARTAVLTYHADEVTIAGVAAAGHVAIHPWVDRLDEAAVRRAHSLGLAVNVWTCDDPDRMRELMSWGVDGICTNVPDVALDVRRR
;
A
#
# COMPACT_ATOMS: atom_id res chain seq x y z
N MET A 1 2.36 17.49 -16.06
CA MET A 1 1.31 16.51 -15.80
C MET A 1 1.79 15.15 -16.29
N ILE A 2 2.04 14.19 -15.39
CA ILE A 2 2.43 12.80 -15.65
C ILE A 2 1.64 12.20 -16.81
N ARG A 3 0.32 12.45 -16.88
CA ARG A 3 -0.54 11.94 -17.95
C ARG A 3 -0.15 12.42 -19.36
N ALA A 4 0.41 13.62 -19.48
CA ALA A 4 0.81 14.21 -20.76
C ALA A 4 2.28 13.91 -21.10
N THR A 5 3.06 13.40 -20.14
CA THR A 5 4.47 13.04 -20.35
C THR A 5 4.56 11.73 -21.13
N ARG A 6 5.27 11.71 -22.25
CA ARG A 6 5.53 10.47 -22.98
C ARG A 6 6.62 9.69 -22.24
N ALA A 7 6.53 8.37 -22.20
CA ALA A 7 7.55 7.53 -21.57
C ALA A 7 8.96 7.78 -22.13
N THR A 8 9.06 8.08 -23.43
CA THR A 8 10.32 8.42 -24.11
C THR A 8 10.96 9.74 -23.66
N ASP A 9 10.20 10.60 -22.97
CA ASP A 9 10.68 11.89 -22.47
C ASP A 9 11.15 11.79 -20.99
N LEU A 10 10.99 10.62 -20.35
CA LEU A 10 11.44 10.40 -18.97
C LEU A 10 12.94 10.07 -18.92
N PRO A 11 13.64 10.45 -17.83
CA PRO A 11 15.00 9.96 -17.59
C PRO A 11 15.05 8.43 -17.56
N GLU A 12 16.13 7.84 -18.07
CA GLU A 12 16.32 6.37 -18.10
C GLU A 12 16.26 5.72 -16.69
N SER A 13 16.49 6.51 -15.64
CA SER A 13 16.41 6.06 -14.25
C SER A 13 14.99 5.85 -13.73
N ILE A 14 13.96 6.34 -14.44
CA ILE A 14 12.56 6.17 -14.05
C ILE A 14 12.02 4.90 -14.70
N PRO A 15 11.75 3.84 -13.92
CA PRO A 15 11.28 2.59 -14.49
C PRO A 15 9.82 2.70 -14.93
N GLU A 16 9.46 1.97 -15.98
CA GLU A 16 8.07 1.60 -16.22
C GLU A 16 7.55 0.67 -15.11
N LEU A 17 6.24 0.67 -14.89
CA LEU A 17 5.60 -0.24 -13.93
C LEU A 17 5.96 -1.71 -14.21
N SER A 18 6.01 -2.11 -15.48
CA SER A 18 6.40 -3.45 -15.90
C SER A 18 7.80 -3.83 -15.40
N ALA A 19 8.80 -2.99 -15.68
CA ALA A 19 10.18 -3.19 -15.27
C ALA A 19 10.33 -3.21 -13.74
N ALA A 20 9.62 -2.34 -13.02
CA ALA A 20 9.61 -2.33 -11.56
C ALA A 20 9.04 -3.64 -10.98
N LEU A 21 7.93 -4.14 -11.54
CA LEU A 21 7.33 -5.40 -11.10
C LEU A 21 8.17 -6.64 -11.45
N ASP A 22 8.93 -6.59 -12.55
CA ASP A 22 9.90 -7.62 -12.93
C ASP A 22 11.06 -7.67 -11.94
N ALA A 23 11.58 -6.52 -11.51
CA ALA A 23 12.63 -6.43 -10.49
C ALA A 23 12.17 -7.00 -9.12
N CYS A 24 10.87 -7.01 -8.85
CA CYS A 24 10.29 -7.60 -7.64
C CYS A 24 9.97 -9.11 -7.76
N ALA A 25 10.53 -9.84 -8.74
CA ALA A 25 10.27 -11.27 -8.91
C ALA A 25 10.52 -12.06 -7.61
N GLY A 26 9.60 -12.98 -7.28
CA GLY A 26 9.71 -13.83 -6.08
C GLY A 26 9.21 -13.20 -4.77
N VAL A 27 8.81 -11.92 -4.76
CA VAL A 27 8.22 -11.26 -3.59
C VAL A 27 6.79 -10.76 -3.86
N ALA A 28 5.98 -10.67 -2.79
CA ALA A 28 4.71 -9.94 -2.84
C ALA A 28 4.98 -8.44 -2.97
N VAL A 29 4.08 -7.71 -3.65
CA VAL A 29 4.27 -6.29 -3.93
C VAL A 29 3.05 -5.50 -3.48
N ASN A 30 3.29 -4.47 -2.67
CA ASN A 30 2.33 -3.40 -2.43
C ASN A 30 2.46 -2.34 -3.54
N ILE A 31 1.39 -2.10 -4.27
CA ILE A 31 1.32 -1.09 -5.34
C ILE A 31 0.49 0.06 -4.80
N GLU A 32 1.13 1.18 -4.52
CA GLU A 32 0.43 2.40 -4.14
C GLU A 32 0.05 3.21 -5.38
N ILE A 33 -1.23 3.55 -5.54
CA ILE A 33 -1.64 4.57 -6.51
C ILE A 33 -1.72 5.92 -5.80
N LYS A 34 -0.80 6.79 -6.18
CA LYS A 34 -0.78 8.22 -5.87
C LYS A 34 -1.84 8.92 -6.73
N ASN A 35 -2.98 9.25 -6.13
CA ASN A 35 -4.05 9.99 -6.79
C ASN A 35 -4.85 10.82 -5.76
N ASP A 36 -4.17 11.51 -4.85
CA ASP A 36 -4.82 12.36 -3.87
C ASP A 36 -5.16 13.74 -4.45
N ARG A 37 -6.25 14.37 -3.97
CA ARG A 37 -6.75 15.65 -4.52
C ARG A 37 -5.74 16.80 -4.50
N GLY A 38 -4.77 16.75 -3.58
CA GLY A 38 -3.71 17.75 -3.45
C GLY A 38 -2.49 17.47 -4.34
N GLU A 39 -2.42 16.31 -5.00
CA GLU A 39 -1.28 15.96 -5.83
C GLU A 39 -1.37 16.66 -7.20
N PRO A 40 -0.23 17.09 -7.77
CA PRO A 40 -0.21 17.82 -9.04
C PRO A 40 -0.91 17.12 -10.20
N ASP A 41 -0.96 15.78 -10.18
CA ASP A 41 -1.52 14.94 -11.23
C ASP A 41 -2.80 14.21 -10.83
N PHE A 42 -3.52 14.76 -9.83
CA PHE A 42 -4.83 14.26 -9.46
C PHE A 42 -5.76 14.12 -10.68
N ASP A 43 -6.35 12.94 -10.80
CA ASP A 43 -7.36 12.64 -11.80
C ASP A 43 -8.60 12.01 -11.16
N VAL A 44 -9.74 12.67 -11.37
CA VAL A 44 -11.06 12.20 -10.91
C VAL A 44 -11.51 10.94 -11.64
N THR A 45 -10.98 10.67 -12.85
CA THR A 45 -11.36 9.46 -13.61
C THR A 45 -10.63 8.20 -13.15
N ASP A 46 -9.63 8.33 -12.28
CA ASP A 46 -8.76 7.22 -11.84
C ASP A 46 -8.08 6.50 -13.03
N TRP A 47 -7.74 7.22 -14.10
CA TRP A 47 -7.22 6.59 -15.33
C TRP A 47 -5.98 5.71 -15.09
N VAL A 48 -5.15 6.09 -14.12
CA VAL A 48 -3.93 5.37 -13.73
C VAL A 48 -4.25 3.98 -13.17
N VAL A 49 -5.39 3.83 -12.50
CA VAL A 49 -5.88 2.53 -12.01
C VAL A 49 -6.13 1.60 -13.18
N ASP A 50 -6.79 2.08 -14.24
CA ASP A 50 -7.09 1.26 -15.41
C ASP A 50 -5.81 0.81 -16.13
N ARG A 51 -4.80 1.68 -16.19
CA ARG A 51 -3.50 1.35 -16.80
C ARG A 51 -2.72 0.33 -15.97
N ALA A 52 -2.66 0.51 -14.66
CA ALA A 52 -2.00 -0.43 -13.77
C ALA A 52 -2.73 -1.79 -13.73
N ALA A 53 -4.06 -1.79 -13.79
CA ALA A 53 -4.88 -3.01 -13.83
C ALA A 53 -4.56 -3.90 -15.04
N VAL A 54 -4.36 -3.30 -16.23
CA VAL A 54 -3.96 -4.07 -17.42
C VAL A 54 -2.67 -4.86 -17.18
N GLU A 55 -1.68 -4.21 -16.56
CA GLU A 55 -0.38 -4.85 -16.29
C GLU A 55 -0.52 -5.98 -15.25
N ILE A 56 -1.30 -5.74 -14.20
CA ILE A 56 -1.51 -6.74 -13.13
C ILE A 56 -2.34 -7.93 -13.61
N VAL A 57 -3.41 -7.70 -14.37
CA VAL A 57 -4.23 -8.78 -14.94
C VAL A 57 -3.39 -9.63 -15.90
N ARG A 58 -2.56 -9.01 -16.75
CA ARG A 58 -1.67 -9.73 -17.66
C ARG A 58 -0.68 -10.65 -16.94
N ARG A 59 -0.20 -10.24 -15.76
CA ARG A 59 0.77 -11.01 -14.97
C ARG A 59 0.17 -12.18 -14.19
N GLY A 60 -1.15 -12.18 -13.96
CA GLY A 60 -1.81 -13.19 -13.13
C GLY A 60 -1.35 -13.16 -11.67
N ALA A 61 -1.48 -14.28 -10.94
CA ALA A 61 -1.09 -14.41 -9.53
C ALA A 61 -1.68 -13.33 -8.59
N PRO A 62 -3.01 -13.17 -8.53
CA PRO A 62 -3.67 -12.06 -7.82
C PRO A 62 -3.31 -11.96 -6.33
N ALA A 63 -2.95 -13.08 -5.68
CA ALA A 63 -2.53 -13.08 -4.28
C ALA A 63 -1.21 -12.33 -4.02
N ARG A 64 -0.36 -12.17 -5.04
CA ARG A 64 0.95 -11.49 -4.97
C ARG A 64 0.81 -9.97 -4.89
N TRP A 65 -0.31 -9.43 -5.37
CA TRP A 65 -0.49 -7.98 -5.53
C TRP A 65 -1.41 -7.45 -4.45
N LEU A 66 -0.91 -6.49 -3.68
CA LEU A 66 -1.70 -5.71 -2.74
C LEU A 66 -1.79 -4.29 -3.29
N MET A 67 -2.99 -3.83 -3.61
CA MET A 67 -3.20 -2.46 -4.07
C MET A 67 -3.53 -1.55 -2.87
N SER A 68 -2.89 -0.39 -2.78
CA SER A 68 -3.16 0.59 -1.72
C SER A 68 -3.29 2.02 -2.26
N SER A 69 -4.08 2.85 -1.58
CA SER A 69 -4.16 4.29 -1.81
C SER A 69 -4.69 4.99 -0.55
N PHE A 70 -4.41 6.29 -0.40
CA PHE A 70 -5.06 7.14 0.61
C PHE A 70 -6.51 7.47 0.24
N ARG A 71 -6.86 7.37 -1.05
CA ARG A 71 -8.20 7.72 -1.55
C ARG A 71 -9.09 6.48 -1.69
N PRO A 72 -10.17 6.34 -0.89
CA PRO A 72 -11.08 5.20 -0.99
C PRO A 72 -11.66 5.00 -2.39
N ALA A 73 -12.03 6.09 -3.09
CA ALA A 73 -12.56 6.02 -4.44
C ALA A 73 -11.58 5.38 -5.46
N THR A 74 -10.28 5.57 -5.29
CA THR A 74 -9.24 4.95 -6.13
C THR A 74 -9.15 3.45 -5.85
N VAL A 75 -9.23 3.04 -4.58
CA VAL A 75 -9.30 1.62 -4.20
C VAL A 75 -10.60 0.97 -4.72
N ASP A 76 -11.72 1.66 -4.66
CA ASP A 76 -13.00 1.19 -5.20
C ASP A 76 -13.00 1.06 -6.72
N ARG A 77 -12.32 1.97 -7.43
CA ARG A 77 -12.08 1.82 -8.87
C ARG A 77 -11.29 0.55 -9.14
N TRP A 78 -10.21 0.32 -8.40
CA TRP A 78 -9.35 -0.86 -8.58
C TRP A 78 -10.14 -2.16 -8.41
N ARG A 79 -10.97 -2.27 -7.36
CA ARG A 79 -11.81 -3.46 -7.12
C ARG A 79 -12.83 -3.71 -8.20
N ARG A 80 -13.32 -2.66 -8.87
CA ARG A 80 -14.24 -2.82 -10.02
C ARG A 80 -13.53 -3.38 -11.25
N VAL A 81 -12.28 -3.00 -11.48
CA VAL A 81 -11.52 -3.43 -12.68
C VAL A 81 -10.70 -4.70 -12.47
N VAL A 82 -10.31 -5.01 -11.23
CA VAL A 82 -9.65 -6.26 -10.82
C VAL A 82 -10.39 -6.86 -9.61
N PRO A 83 -11.54 -7.54 -9.79
CA PRO A 83 -12.35 -8.03 -8.68
C PRO A 83 -11.66 -9.03 -7.74
N ALA A 84 -10.67 -9.78 -8.26
CA ALA A 84 -9.87 -10.72 -7.47
C ALA A 84 -8.77 -10.05 -6.63
N ALA A 85 -8.63 -8.73 -6.71
CA ALA A 85 -7.51 -8.04 -6.08
C ALA A 85 -7.66 -7.93 -4.57
N ARG A 86 -6.52 -8.07 -3.90
CA ARG A 86 -6.34 -7.68 -2.50
C ARG A 86 -6.12 -6.18 -2.44
N THR A 87 -6.78 -5.53 -1.49
CA THR A 87 -6.68 -4.08 -1.31
C THR A 87 -6.41 -3.70 0.13
N ALA A 88 -5.68 -2.61 0.30
CA ALA A 88 -5.44 -1.93 1.56
C ALA A 88 -5.75 -0.44 1.46
N VAL A 89 -5.93 0.22 2.60
CA VAL A 89 -6.18 1.66 2.68
C VAL A 89 -5.08 2.33 3.48
N LEU A 90 -4.43 3.36 2.91
CA LEU A 90 -3.48 4.20 3.65
C LEU A 90 -4.24 5.20 4.51
N THR A 91 -3.84 5.34 5.77
CA THR A 91 -4.51 6.21 6.72
C THR A 91 -3.50 6.97 7.58
N TYR A 92 -3.82 8.22 7.93
CA TYR A 92 -3.07 8.99 8.92
C TYR A 92 -3.49 8.65 10.36
N HIS A 93 -4.62 7.96 10.53
CA HIS A 93 -5.19 7.57 11.82
C HIS A 93 -5.65 6.13 11.76
N ALA A 94 -5.60 5.45 12.90
CA ALA A 94 -6.11 4.10 13.08
C ALA A 94 -7.11 4.05 14.24
N ASP A 95 -8.01 5.02 14.32
CA ASP A 95 -9.11 5.00 15.29
C ASP A 95 -10.16 3.92 14.93
N GLU A 96 -11.05 3.62 15.89
CA GLU A 96 -12.04 2.56 15.73
C GLU A 96 -12.94 2.75 14.52
N VAL A 97 -13.36 3.99 14.23
CA VAL A 97 -14.24 4.29 13.09
C VAL A 97 -13.53 4.00 11.79
N THR A 98 -12.27 4.40 11.67
CA THR A 98 -11.43 4.17 10.50
C THR A 98 -11.21 2.67 10.28
N ILE A 99 -10.78 1.94 11.32
CA ILE A 99 -10.54 0.49 11.21
C ILE A 99 -11.83 -0.25 10.85
N ALA A 100 -12.94 0.04 11.51
CA ALA A 100 -14.23 -0.59 11.24
C ALA A 100 -14.72 -0.29 9.81
N GLY A 101 -14.54 0.94 9.32
CA GLY A 101 -14.86 1.31 7.94
C GLY A 101 -14.05 0.54 6.90
N VAL A 102 -12.73 0.40 7.12
CA VAL A 102 -11.84 -0.37 6.24
C VAL A 102 -12.24 -1.85 6.19
N ALA A 103 -12.54 -2.44 7.35
CA ALA A 103 -12.98 -3.83 7.44
C ALA A 103 -14.35 -4.04 6.79
N ALA A 104 -15.34 -3.18 7.07
CA ALA A 104 -16.69 -3.27 6.52
C ALA A 104 -16.72 -3.09 5.00
N ALA A 105 -15.79 -2.30 4.45
CA ALA A 105 -15.61 -2.20 3.00
C ALA A 105 -15.04 -3.50 2.39
N GLY A 106 -14.48 -4.42 3.17
CA GLY A 106 -13.92 -5.69 2.71
C GLY A 106 -12.48 -5.59 2.20
N HIS A 107 -11.71 -4.60 2.68
CA HIS A 107 -10.28 -4.57 2.46
C HIS A 107 -9.58 -5.63 3.35
N VAL A 108 -8.38 -6.04 2.96
CA VAL A 108 -7.64 -7.09 3.70
C VAL A 108 -6.56 -6.52 4.63
N ALA A 109 -6.26 -5.23 4.49
CA ALA A 109 -5.26 -4.56 5.32
C ALA A 109 -5.54 -3.07 5.48
N ILE A 110 -5.04 -2.51 6.58
CA ILE A 110 -4.93 -1.07 6.81
C ILE A 110 -3.45 -0.70 6.87
N HIS A 111 -3.10 0.44 6.27
CA HIS A 111 -1.74 0.95 6.24
C HIS A 111 -1.67 2.28 7.03
N PRO A 112 -1.54 2.22 8.37
CA PRO A 112 -1.56 3.41 9.21
C PRO A 112 -0.20 4.11 9.28
N TRP A 113 -0.24 5.43 9.49
CA TRP A 113 0.96 6.23 9.77
C TRP A 113 1.54 5.90 11.17
N VAL A 114 2.86 5.74 11.24
CA VAL A 114 3.60 5.25 12.42
C VAL A 114 3.39 6.09 13.67
N ASP A 115 3.30 7.41 13.53
CA ASP A 115 3.18 8.35 14.64
C ASP A 115 1.81 8.32 15.31
N ARG A 116 0.82 7.70 14.66
CA ARG A 116 -0.57 7.61 15.13
C ARG A 116 -1.07 6.18 15.23
N LEU A 117 -0.15 5.24 15.44
CA LEU A 117 -0.43 3.84 15.69
C LEU A 117 -0.08 3.46 17.12
N ASP A 118 -1.00 2.77 17.79
CA ASP A 118 -0.78 2.15 19.10
C ASP A 118 -1.15 0.66 19.08
N GLU A 119 -0.77 -0.08 20.14
CA GLU A 119 -1.05 -1.51 20.26
C GLU A 119 -2.55 -1.82 20.26
N ALA A 120 -3.38 -0.93 20.81
CA ALA A 120 -4.83 -1.15 20.87
C ALA A 120 -5.45 -1.12 19.46
N ALA A 121 -5.01 -0.20 18.61
CA ALA A 121 -5.39 -0.12 17.21
C ALA A 121 -4.94 -1.36 16.43
N VAL A 122 -3.72 -1.86 16.66
CA VAL A 122 -3.23 -3.11 16.04
C VAL A 122 -4.14 -4.29 16.39
N ARG A 123 -4.39 -4.51 17.69
CA ARG A 123 -5.29 -5.58 18.15
C ARG A 123 -6.70 -5.43 17.58
N ARG A 124 -7.21 -4.20 17.48
CA ARG A 124 -8.54 -3.94 16.93
C ARG A 124 -8.61 -4.29 15.45
N ALA A 125 -7.61 -3.91 14.66
CA ALA A 125 -7.53 -4.25 13.24
C ALA A 125 -7.51 -5.78 13.05
N HIS A 126 -6.67 -6.50 13.81
CA HIS A 126 -6.63 -7.96 13.76
C HIS A 126 -7.96 -8.61 14.17
N SER A 127 -8.66 -8.07 15.18
CA SER A 127 -9.98 -8.56 15.60
C SER A 127 -11.04 -8.47 14.49
N LEU A 128 -10.82 -7.59 13.51
CA LEU A 128 -11.67 -7.39 12.35
C LEU A 128 -11.13 -8.06 11.08
N GLY A 129 -10.08 -8.88 11.21
CA GLY A 129 -9.48 -9.62 10.09
C GLY A 129 -8.61 -8.78 9.15
N LEU A 130 -8.19 -7.58 9.59
CA LEU A 130 -7.28 -6.73 8.82
C LEU A 130 -5.84 -6.98 9.22
N ALA A 131 -4.96 -7.13 8.22
CA ALA A 131 -3.52 -6.99 8.43
C ALA A 131 -3.14 -5.50 8.64
N VAL A 132 -2.07 -5.24 9.38
CA VAL A 132 -1.58 -3.89 9.68
C VAL A 132 -0.18 -3.70 9.09
N ASN A 133 -0.06 -2.90 8.03
CA ASN A 133 1.25 -2.55 7.43
C ASN A 133 1.58 -1.08 7.67
N VAL A 134 2.40 -0.79 8.69
CA VAL A 134 2.67 0.59 9.13
C VAL A 134 3.67 1.31 8.22
N TRP A 135 3.51 2.62 8.04
CA TRP A 135 4.42 3.47 7.25
C TRP A 135 4.68 4.83 7.93
N THR A 136 5.77 5.55 7.67
CA THR A 136 7.09 5.04 7.29
C THR A 136 7.90 5.01 8.58
N CYS A 137 8.35 3.84 9.01
CA CYS A 137 9.10 3.70 10.26
C CYS A 137 10.57 3.44 9.95
N ASP A 138 11.44 4.38 10.32
CA ASP A 138 12.89 4.25 10.13
C ASP A 138 13.67 4.09 11.45
N ASP A 139 12.99 4.29 12.59
CA ASP A 139 13.57 4.15 13.93
C ASP A 139 13.59 2.66 14.35
N PRO A 140 14.77 2.06 14.63
CA PRO A 140 14.88 0.65 15.02
C PRO A 140 14.22 0.29 16.35
N ASP A 141 14.16 1.23 17.30
CA ASP A 141 13.51 1.03 18.59
C ASP A 141 11.99 0.99 18.39
N ARG A 142 11.48 1.91 17.57
CA ARG A 142 10.06 1.92 17.17
C ARG A 142 9.70 0.67 16.36
N MET A 143 10.58 0.19 15.47
CA MET A 143 10.37 -1.07 14.76
C MET A 143 10.20 -2.26 15.73
N ARG A 144 11.05 -2.37 16.75
CA ARG A 144 10.96 -3.45 17.76
C ARG A 144 9.62 -3.40 18.49
N GLU A 145 9.20 -2.22 18.89
CA GLU A 145 7.91 -2.01 19.54
C GLU A 145 6.75 -2.43 18.62
N LEU A 146 6.73 -1.95 17.38
CA LEU A 146 5.69 -2.31 16.40
C LEU A 146 5.65 -3.82 16.11
N MET A 147 6.81 -4.46 15.96
CA MET A 147 6.91 -5.91 15.80
C MET A 147 6.38 -6.66 17.04
N SER A 148 6.65 -6.15 18.26
CA SER A 148 6.13 -6.72 19.50
C SER A 148 4.60 -6.63 19.61
N TRP A 149 4.00 -5.61 18.99
CA TRP A 149 2.54 -5.47 18.88
C TRP A 149 1.93 -6.39 17.82
N GLY A 150 2.76 -6.99 16.96
CA GLY A 150 2.34 -7.93 15.93
C GLY A 150 1.95 -7.29 14.59
N VAL A 151 2.47 -6.11 14.23
CA VAL A 151 2.23 -5.56 12.88
C VAL A 151 2.67 -6.55 11.79
N ASP A 152 1.90 -6.63 10.70
CA ASP A 152 2.11 -7.59 9.62
C ASP A 152 3.16 -7.12 8.59
N GLY A 153 3.43 -5.82 8.55
CA GLY A 153 4.42 -5.22 7.67
C GLY A 153 4.91 -3.86 8.16
N ILE A 154 6.16 -3.53 7.81
CA ILE A 154 6.78 -2.23 8.07
C ILE A 154 7.28 -1.68 6.73
N CYS A 155 6.72 -0.55 6.31
CA CYS A 155 7.28 0.27 5.25
C CYS A 155 8.38 1.17 5.84
N THR A 156 9.59 1.08 5.27
CA THR A 156 10.78 1.76 5.78
C THR A 156 11.72 2.16 4.64
N ASN A 157 12.48 3.23 4.84
CA ASN A 157 13.58 3.65 3.98
C ASN A 157 14.90 2.92 4.30
N VAL A 158 14.96 2.16 5.41
CA VAL A 158 16.14 1.42 5.89
C VAL A 158 15.84 -0.08 6.04
N PRO A 159 15.51 -0.79 4.94
CA PRO A 159 15.08 -2.19 4.99
C PRO A 159 16.16 -3.15 5.52
N ASP A 160 17.44 -2.84 5.32
CA ASP A 160 18.56 -3.58 5.91
C ASP A 160 18.54 -3.52 7.44
N VAL A 161 18.29 -2.34 8.01
CA VAL A 161 18.17 -2.16 9.47
C VAL A 161 16.94 -2.88 10.01
N ALA A 162 15.80 -2.83 9.31
CA ALA A 162 14.60 -3.56 9.71
C ALA A 162 14.82 -5.08 9.71
N LEU A 163 15.59 -5.62 8.76
CA LEU A 163 15.95 -7.04 8.73
C LEU A 163 16.86 -7.43 9.90
N ASP A 164 17.79 -6.57 10.30
CA ASP A 164 18.64 -6.80 11.47
C ASP A 164 17.85 -6.77 12.77
N VAL A 165 16.89 -5.85 12.89
CA VAL A 165 15.96 -5.79 14.02
C VAL A 165 15.17 -7.09 14.14
N ARG A 166 14.62 -7.60 13.02
CA ARG A 166 13.79 -8.83 13.01
C ARG A 166 14.56 -10.11 13.37
N ARG A 167 15.88 -10.12 13.17
CA ARG A 167 16.73 -11.30 13.45
C ARG A 167 17.13 -11.42 14.92
N ARG A 168 16.99 -10.36 15.70
CA ARG A 168 17.35 -10.30 17.11
C ARG A 168 16.15 -10.63 18.00
#